data_AF-A0A7X2VHX6-F1
#
_entry.id   AF-A0A7X2VHX6-F1
#
_cell.length_a   1.000
_cell.length_b   1.000
_cell.length_c   1.000
_cell.angle_alpha   90.00
_cell.angle_beta   90.00
_cell.angle_gamma   90.00
#
_symmetry.space_group_name_H-M   'P 1'
#
loop_
_entity.id
_entity.type
_entity.pdbx_description
1 polymer ?
#
loop_
_entity_poly.entity_id
_entity_poly.type
_entity_poly.pdbx_seq_one_letter_code
_entity_poly.pdbx_strand_id
1 'polypeptide(L)' 'MMERRIEELLNGIYELEFQGTMTFEEFADGYDFWVDEDDILLLEGRGMKPIDGVRKVGYVDNGVIYAY' A
#
# COMPACT_ATOMS: atom_id res chain seq x y z
N MET A 1 7.63 -11.03 4.52
CA MET A 1 7.42 -11.34 3.08
C MET A 1 6.40 -10.37 2.47
N MET A 2 5.23 -10.17 3.10
CA MET A 2 4.25 -9.17 2.66
C MET A 2 4.75 -7.72 2.82
N GLU A 3 5.31 -7.37 3.98
CA GLU A 3 5.90 -6.03 4.22
C GLU A 3 6.87 -5.62 3.11
N ARG A 4 7.79 -6.51 2.71
CA ARG A 4 8.73 -6.25 1.61
C ARG A 4 8.04 -6.06 0.25
N ARG A 5 6.98 -6.82 -0.05
CA ARG A 5 6.19 -6.63 -1.29
C ARG A 5 5.49 -5.26 -1.30
N ILE A 6 4.97 -4.84 -0.15
CA ILE A 6 4.34 -3.53 0.03
C ILE A 6 5.38 -2.41 -0.13
N GLU A 7 6.55 -2.57 0.50
CA GLU A 7 7.66 -1.62 0.40
C GLU A 7 8.17 -1.48 -1.05
N GLU A 8 8.39 -2.60 -1.75
CA GLU A 8 8.79 -2.61 -3.16
C GLU A 8 7.75 -1.92 -4.06
N LEU A 9 6.44 -2.18 -3.83
CA LEU A 9 5.35 -1.55 -4.56
C LEU A 9 5.31 -0.03 -4.33
N LEU A 10 5.37 0.39 -3.06
CA LEU A 10 5.32 1.81 -2.69
C LEU A 10 6.51 2.58 -3.25
N ASN A 11 7.73 2.05 -3.11
CA ASN A 11 8.92 2.68 -3.66
C ASN A 11 8.83 2.85 -5.17
N GLY A 12 8.36 1.82 -5.89
CA GLY A 12 8.19 1.89 -7.35
C GLY A 12 7.20 2.96 -7.79
N ILE A 13 6.06 3.09 -7.11
CA ILE A 13 5.06 4.13 -7.42
C ILE A 13 5.60 5.51 -7.05
N TYR A 14 6.20 5.65 -5.87
CA TYR A 14 6.73 6.93 -5.39
C TYR A 14 7.81 7.48 -6.33
N GLU A 15 8.79 6.65 -6.71
CA GLU A 15 9.87 7.05 -7.62
C GLU A 15 9.34 7.44 -9.01
N LEU A 16 8.31 6.76 -9.50
CA LEU A 16 7.75 7.00 -10.83
C LEU A 16 6.87 8.26 -10.89
N GLU A 17 6.05 8.50 -9.86
CA GLU A 17 4.93 9.45 -9.95
C GLU A 17 4.97 10.59 -8.92
N PHE A 18 5.62 10.40 -7.78
CA PHE A 18 5.52 11.33 -6.63
C PHE A 18 6.84 11.93 -6.18
N GLN A 19 7.98 11.41 -6.64
CA GLN A 19 9.29 11.91 -6.26
C GLN A 19 9.44 13.39 -6.63
N GLY A 20 9.70 14.22 -5.63
CA GLY A 20 9.84 15.67 -5.79
C GLY A 20 8.53 16.46 -5.74
N THR A 21 7.38 15.81 -5.57
CA THR A 21 6.09 16.48 -5.36
C THR A 21 5.64 16.46 -3.90
N MET A 22 5.93 15.38 -3.18
CA MET A 22 5.64 15.19 -1.74
C MET A 22 6.69 14.27 -1.11
N THR A 23 6.67 14.15 0.21
CA THR A 23 7.50 13.16 0.92
C THR A 23 6.95 11.75 0.72
N PHE A 24 7.82 10.74 0.90
CA PHE A 24 7.38 9.34 0.87
C PHE A 24 6.31 9.05 1.92
N GLU A 25 6.43 9.63 3.12
CA GLU A 25 5.45 9.49 4.21
C GLU A 25 4.08 10.03 3.80
N GLU A 26 4.01 11.27 3.28
CA GLU A 26 2.75 11.88 2.81
C GLU A 26 2.07 11.05 1.71
N PHE A 27 2.85 10.44 0.83
CA PHE A 27 2.36 9.52 -0.19
C PHE A 27 1.86 8.20 0.42
N ALA A 28 2.70 7.52 1.20
CA ALA A 28 2.46 6.16 1.67
C ALA A 28 1.30 6.08 2.67
N ASP A 29 1.16 7.07 3.55
CA ASP A 29 0.10 7.14 4.58
C ASP A 29 -1.32 7.20 3.99
N GLY A 30 -1.46 7.45 2.69
CA GLY A 30 -2.72 7.51 1.97
C GLY A 30 -3.37 6.17 1.63
N TYR A 31 -2.70 5.03 1.92
CA TYR A 31 -3.09 3.75 1.34
C TYR A 31 -3.30 2.59 2.33
N ASP A 32 -4.26 1.75 1.97
CA ASP A 32 -4.46 0.40 2.50
C ASP A 32 -4.06 -0.64 1.43
N PHE A 33 -3.57 -1.79 1.89
CA PHE A 33 -3.12 -2.88 1.03
C PHE A 33 -4.01 -4.09 1.16
N TRP A 34 -4.29 -4.70 0.02
CA TRP A 34 -5.20 -5.84 -0.09
C TRP A 34 -4.58 -6.92 -0.96
N VAL A 35 -5.06 -8.14 -0.85
CA VAL A 35 -4.85 -9.14 -1.89
C VAL A 35 -6.18 -9.74 -2.33
N ASP A 36 -6.26 -10.11 -3.60
CA ASP A 36 -7.39 -10.86 -4.16
C ASP A 36 -7.22 -12.38 -3.98
N GLU A 37 -8.13 -13.14 -4.58
CA GLU A 37 -8.17 -14.60 -4.54
C GLU A 37 -6.96 -15.26 -5.24
N ASP A 38 -6.26 -14.52 -6.10
CA ASP A 38 -5.06 -14.96 -6.83
C ASP A 38 -3.75 -14.47 -6.17
N ASP A 39 -3.81 -13.97 -4.93
CA ASP A 39 -2.69 -13.40 -4.15
C ASP A 39 -1.99 -12.19 -4.84
N ILE A 40 -2.70 -11.50 -5.73
CA ILE A 40 -2.24 -10.24 -6.37
C ILE A 40 -2.35 -9.12 -5.35
N LEU A 41 -1.27 -8.35 -5.19
CA LEU A 41 -1.23 -7.21 -4.27
C LEU A 41 -1.94 -6.01 -4.90
N LEU A 42 -2.88 -5.43 -4.16
CA LEU A 42 -3.67 -4.28 -4.53
C LEU A 42 -3.39 -3.11 -3.58
N LEU A 43 -3.50 -1.90 -4.11
CA LEU A 43 -3.34 -0.63 -3.40
C LEU A 43 -4.62 0.19 -3.58
N GLU A 44 -5.18 0.70 -2.49
CA GLU A 44 -6.36 1.57 -2.55
C GLU A 44 -6.31 2.64 -1.46
N GLY A 45 -7.01 3.76 -1.67
CA GLY A 45 -7.11 4.83 -0.70
C GLY A 45 -7.54 4.34 0.69
N ARG A 46 -6.96 4.93 1.73
CA ARG A 46 -7.15 4.51 3.12
C ARG A 46 -8.62 4.54 3.55
N GLY A 47 -9.06 3.49 4.22
CA GLY A 47 -10.41 3.38 4.77
C GLY A 47 -11.49 2.99 3.74
N MET A 48 -11.10 2.65 2.51
CA MET A 48 -12.01 2.09 1.53
C MET A 48 -12.50 0.70 1.97
N LYS A 49 -13.76 0.41 1.63
CA LYS A 49 -14.37 -0.88 1.96
C LYS A 49 -13.93 -1.94 0.94
N PRO A 50 -13.51 -3.13 1.40
CA PRO A 50 -13.21 -4.22 0.49
C PRO A 50 -14.47 -4.68 -0.25
N ILE A 51 -14.25 -5.22 -1.44
CA ILE A 51 -15.23 -6.05 -2.15
C ILE A 51 -15.09 -7.52 -1.72
N ASP A 52 -16.04 -8.37 -2.12
CA ASP A 52 -15.91 -9.81 -1.88
C ASP A 52 -14.67 -10.37 -2.60
N GLY A 53 -13.99 -11.33 -1.96
CA GLY A 53 -12.78 -11.95 -2.52
C GLY A 53 -11.48 -11.18 -2.29
N VAL A 54 -11.51 -9.97 -1.69
CA VAL A 54 -10.29 -9.26 -1.28
C VAL A 54 -10.13 -9.21 0.24
N ARG A 55 -8.90 -9.41 0.72
CA ARG A 55 -8.55 -9.36 2.14
C ARG A 55 -7.51 -8.27 2.42
N LYS A 56 -7.71 -7.50 3.50
CA LYS A 56 -6.71 -6.51 3.92
C LYS A 56 -5.46 -7.23 4.40
N VAL A 57 -4.30 -6.80 3.93
CA VAL A 57 -2.99 -7.36 4.30
C VAL A 57 -2.04 -6.33 4.88
N GLY A 58 -2.40 -5.05 4.86
CA GLY A 58 -1.62 -4.04 5.54
C GLY A 58 -2.15 -2.62 5.36
N TYR A 59 -1.44 -1.69 5.98
CA TYR A 59 -1.60 -0.25 5.80
C TYR A 59 -0.27 0.45 6.15
N VAL A 60 -0.15 1.72 5.80
CA VAL A 60 0.93 2.58 6.31
C VAL A 60 0.36 3.60 7.29
N ASP A 61 1.11 3.92 8.34
CA ASP A 61 0.78 4.98 9.28
C ASP A 61 2.05 5.69 9.79
N ASN A 62 2.13 7.01 9.62
CA ASN A 62 3.31 7.82 9.92
C ASN A 62 4.59 7.22 9.28
N GLY A 63 4.49 6.79 8.02
CA GLY A 63 5.58 6.18 7.26
C GLY A 63 5.95 4.76 7.70
N VAL A 64 5.24 4.17 8.66
CA VAL A 64 5.47 2.79 9.13
C VAL A 64 4.52 1.82 8.44
N ILE A 65 5.08 0.79 7.81
CA ILE A 65 4.32 -0.29 7.18
C ILE A 65 3.88 -1.30 8.24
N TYR A 66 2.58 -1.57 8.32
CA TYR A 66 2.01 -2.64 9.12
C TYR A 66 1.45 -3.71 8.19
N ALA A 67 2.05 -4.90 8.17
CA ALA A 67 1.65 -6.02 7.32
C ALA A 67 1.25 -7.27 8.12
N TYR A 68 0.28 -8.03 7.60
CA TYR A 68 -0.31 -9.22 8.23
C TYR A 68 -0.24 -10.46 7.34
#